data_AF-A0A0J7K602-F1
#
_entry.id   AF-A0A0J7K602-F1
#
_cell.length_a   1.000
_cell.length_b   1.000
_cell.length_c   1.000
_cell.angle_alpha   90.00
_cell.angle_beta   90.00
_cell.angle_gamma   90.00
#
_symmetry.space_group_name_H-M   'P 1'
#
loop_
_entity.id
_entity.type
_entity.pdbx_description
1 polymer ?
#
loop_
_entity_poly.entity_id
_entity_poly.type
_entity_poly.pdbx_seq_one_letter_code
_entity_poly.pdbx_strand_id
1 'polypeptide(L)'
;MNTLHKASGEGDNKAPNQWLRTKHAKELITELEAKLLKENQTAYLQSGQKVVEVTNGGTSPGTYAHELIAVSYAGWVRADFQLDVNQAFIDFKSGKSSIDLGNMPSLKHLTGRFEELRNMVARDEKQEAELLTVCSLIMNARKKTKGVHITPKYIEATNGHVALRMEHGIKTRKDIIVKFDGAVPAKAETTELVFNKEPLAVHRDAHGLRIGFTAIRLLDARYPDLDRVIPTTVDESVIPPVQGEYMSYPAKMFGRDSKMVSVKLAPSGETTACRLLFDNTVCTQFGNPQFVVMPIRFKQEDYPGPSQ
;
A
#
# COMPACT_ATOMS: atom_id res chain seq x y z
N MET A 1 20.47 10.98 -17.67
CA MET A 1 18.99 11.01 -17.74
C MET A 1 18.37 9.62 -17.86
N ASN A 2 18.91 8.71 -18.67
CA ASN A 2 18.35 7.36 -18.85
C ASN A 2 18.24 6.57 -17.53
N THR A 3 19.19 6.74 -16.60
CA THR A 3 19.13 6.12 -15.28
C THR A 3 17.93 6.61 -14.46
N LEU A 4 17.62 7.91 -14.53
CA LEU A 4 16.45 8.50 -13.86
C LEU A 4 15.14 7.98 -14.48
N HIS A 5 15.09 7.81 -15.81
CA HIS A 5 13.94 7.23 -16.50
C HIS A 5 13.68 5.78 -16.08
N LYS A 6 14.73 4.95 -16.02
CA LYS A 6 14.61 3.56 -15.54
C LYS A 6 14.16 3.51 -14.07
N ALA A 7 14.74 4.36 -13.23
CA ALA A 7 14.37 4.45 -11.81
C ALA A 7 12.94 4.97 -11.60
N SER A 8 12.44 5.85 -12.47
CA SER A 8 11.05 6.33 -12.36
C SER A 8 10.04 5.24 -12.70
N GLY A 9 10.36 4.34 -13.66
CA GLY A 9 9.45 3.27 -14.11
C GLY A 9 8.33 3.75 -15.02
N GLU A 10 8.46 4.97 -15.51
CA GLU A 10 7.50 5.58 -16.43
C GLU A 10 7.68 5.04 -17.86
N GLY A 11 6.60 5.04 -18.64
CA GLY A 11 6.60 4.53 -20.00
C GLY A 11 7.43 5.36 -20.99
N ASP A 12 7.46 4.91 -22.25
CA ASP A 12 8.22 5.54 -23.34
C ASP A 12 7.81 7.00 -23.60
N ASN A 13 6.59 7.38 -23.23
CA ASN A 13 6.10 8.76 -23.27
C ASN A 13 6.88 9.72 -22.35
N LYS A 14 7.61 9.19 -21.36
CA LYS A 14 8.48 9.94 -20.44
C LYS A 14 9.97 9.73 -20.72
N ALA A 15 10.33 9.06 -21.82
CA ALA A 15 11.72 8.85 -22.18
C ALA A 15 12.48 10.18 -22.37
N PRO A 16 13.80 10.23 -22.12
CA PRO A 16 14.60 11.44 -22.24
C PRO A 16 14.48 12.14 -23.60
N ASN A 17 14.41 11.37 -24.69
CA ASN A 17 14.24 11.92 -26.04
C ASN A 17 12.88 12.64 -26.22
N GLN A 18 11.81 12.22 -25.54
CA GLN A 18 10.51 12.90 -25.61
C GLN A 18 10.57 14.26 -24.91
N TRP A 19 11.21 14.29 -23.73
CA TRP A 19 11.38 15.54 -23.01
C TRP A 19 12.22 16.55 -23.79
N LEU A 20 13.35 16.12 -24.36
CA LEU A 20 14.25 16.96 -25.17
C LEU A 20 13.55 17.57 -26.40
N ARG A 21 12.44 16.99 -26.87
CA ARG A 21 11.65 17.54 -27.99
C ARG A 21 10.73 18.67 -27.56
N THR A 22 10.39 18.78 -26.28
CA THR A 22 9.48 19.81 -25.76
C THR A 22 10.09 21.21 -25.92
N LYS A 23 9.22 22.20 -26.12
CA LYS A 23 9.63 23.61 -26.19
C LYS A 23 10.37 24.02 -24.91
N HIS A 24 9.83 23.63 -23.75
CA HIS A 24 10.40 23.94 -22.44
C HIS A 24 11.83 23.40 -22.26
N ALA A 25 12.08 22.14 -22.59
CA ALA A 25 13.41 21.57 -22.45
C ALA A 25 14.44 22.27 -23.35
N LYS A 26 14.05 22.60 -24.60
CA LYS A 26 14.91 23.34 -25.52
C LYS A 26 15.25 24.73 -24.98
N GLU A 27 14.27 25.45 -24.44
CA GLU A 27 14.49 26.77 -23.85
C GLU A 27 15.43 26.70 -22.64
N LEU A 28 15.25 25.72 -21.75
CA LEU A 28 16.13 25.51 -20.60
C LEU A 28 17.56 25.19 -20.98
N ILE A 29 17.76 24.34 -21.99
CA ILE A 29 19.09 23.98 -22.50
C ILE A 29 19.78 25.23 -23.06
N THR A 30 19.11 25.96 -23.96
CA THR A 30 19.66 27.20 -24.55
C THR A 30 20.00 28.25 -23.50
N GLU A 31 19.12 28.45 -22.51
CA GLU A 31 19.34 29.41 -21.41
C GLU A 31 20.56 29.01 -20.57
N LEU A 32 20.70 27.72 -20.26
CA LEU A 32 21.83 27.23 -19.48
C LEU A 32 23.15 27.29 -20.29
N GLU A 33 23.13 26.95 -21.57
CA GLU A 33 24.26 27.12 -22.47
C GLU A 33 24.70 28.59 -22.51
N ALA A 34 23.75 29.53 -22.64
CA ALA A 34 24.04 30.97 -22.65
C ALA A 34 24.63 31.46 -21.32
N LYS A 35 24.19 30.93 -20.17
CA LYS A 35 24.76 31.26 -18.85
C LYS A 35 26.18 30.75 -18.70
N LEU A 36 26.43 29.49 -19.08
CA LEU A 36 27.77 28.89 -19.02
C LEU A 36 28.75 29.58 -19.97
N LEU A 37 28.29 30.09 -21.12
CA LEU A 37 29.11 30.91 -22.03
C LEU A 37 29.47 32.29 -21.44
N LYS A 38 28.59 32.89 -20.63
CA LYS A 38 28.83 34.19 -19.98
C LYS A 38 29.77 34.09 -18.78
N GLU A 39 29.73 32.99 -18.05
CA GLU A 39 30.58 32.77 -16.87
C GLU A 39 32.04 32.42 -17.25
N ASN A 40 32.27 31.80 -18.41
CA ASN A 40 33.59 31.35 -18.87
C ASN A 40 34.39 32.39 -19.68
N GLN A 41 34.29 33.69 -19.34
CA GLN A 41 34.99 34.77 -20.06
C GLN A 41 36.52 34.83 -19.87
N THR A 42 37.14 33.87 -19.17
CA THR A 42 38.61 33.74 -19.14
C THR A 42 39.06 32.77 -20.23
N ALA A 43 39.79 33.30 -21.22
CA ALA A 43 40.40 32.54 -22.29
C ALA A 43 41.22 31.38 -21.73
N TYR A 44 40.76 30.13 -21.91
CA TYR A 44 41.49 28.93 -22.32
C TYR A 44 40.53 27.73 -22.25
N LEU A 45 40.45 26.97 -23.36
CA LEU A 45 39.76 25.68 -23.58
C LEU A 45 38.29 25.72 -24.02
N GLN A 46 38.10 25.92 -25.34
CA GLN A 46 36.89 25.67 -26.11
C GLN A 46 36.59 24.16 -26.34
N SER A 47 36.58 23.31 -25.31
CA SER A 47 36.16 21.92 -25.52
C SER A 47 35.59 21.27 -24.28
N GLY A 48 34.31 20.88 -24.33
CA GLY A 48 33.85 19.69 -23.61
C GLY A 48 32.53 19.76 -22.85
N GLN A 49 32.10 20.90 -22.30
CA GLN A 49 30.88 20.95 -21.49
C GLN A 49 29.62 21.12 -22.36
N LYS A 50 29.22 20.05 -23.04
CA LYS A 50 27.88 19.97 -23.63
C LYS A 50 26.85 19.90 -22.50
N VAL A 51 25.85 20.78 -22.54
CA VAL A 51 24.74 20.78 -21.57
C VAL A 51 23.90 19.51 -21.70
N VAL A 52 23.79 18.95 -22.90
CA VAL A 52 23.24 17.62 -23.18
C VAL A 52 24.09 16.92 -24.23
N GLU A 53 24.40 15.65 -24.00
CA GLU A 53 25.04 14.76 -24.97
C GLU A 53 24.25 13.45 -25.10
N VAL A 54 23.91 13.11 -26.35
CA VAL A 54 23.21 11.86 -26.67
C VAL A 54 24.18 10.93 -27.40
N THR A 55 24.52 9.81 -26.79
CA THR A 55 25.35 8.75 -27.40
C THR A 55 24.46 7.60 -27.87
N ASN A 56 24.39 7.39 -29.18
CA ASN A 56 23.52 6.39 -29.82
C ASN A 56 24.22 5.02 -30.06
N GLY A 57 25.34 4.74 -29.40
CA GLY A 57 26.11 3.49 -29.56
C GLY A 57 27.36 3.43 -28.68
N GLY A 58 28.11 2.31 -28.77
CA GLY A 58 29.34 2.06 -27.99
C GLY A 58 29.08 1.36 -26.65
N THR A 59 30.08 1.35 -25.77
CA THR A 59 30.01 0.67 -24.46
C THR A 59 29.15 1.41 -23.42
N SER A 60 28.86 2.69 -23.64
CA SER A 60 28.10 3.53 -22.73
C SER A 60 27.07 4.40 -23.48
N PRO A 61 26.03 3.80 -24.09
CA PRO A 61 24.98 4.54 -24.78
C PRO A 61 24.04 5.21 -23.78
N GLY A 62 23.70 6.49 -24.03
CA GLY A 62 22.68 7.18 -23.25
C GLY A 62 22.62 8.68 -23.43
N THR A 63 21.66 9.30 -22.74
CA THR A 63 21.54 10.75 -22.64
C THR A 63 22.19 11.24 -21.35
N TYR A 64 23.32 11.91 -21.51
CA TYR A 64 24.10 12.60 -20.48
C TYR A 64 23.72 14.08 -20.48
N ALA A 65 23.59 14.68 -19.31
CA ALA A 65 23.17 16.06 -19.20
C ALA A 65 23.77 16.71 -17.96
N HIS A 66 23.91 18.03 -18.02
CA HIS A 66 24.24 18.86 -16.87
C HIS A 66 23.23 18.63 -15.72
N GLU A 67 23.68 18.78 -14.48
CA GLU A 67 22.88 18.46 -13.29
C GLU A 67 21.54 19.21 -13.24
N LEU A 68 21.54 20.52 -13.52
CA LEU A 68 20.31 21.33 -13.59
C LEU A 68 19.30 20.80 -14.63
N ILE A 69 19.79 20.30 -15.77
CA ILE A 69 18.94 19.69 -16.81
C ILE A 69 18.42 18.33 -16.34
N ALA A 70 19.25 17.55 -15.64
CA ALA A 70 18.84 16.27 -15.08
C ALA A 70 17.76 16.44 -13.99
N VAL A 71 17.87 17.47 -13.15
CA VAL A 71 16.88 17.81 -12.12
C VAL A 71 15.57 18.28 -12.78
N SER A 72 15.64 19.15 -13.79
CA SER A 72 14.44 19.59 -14.51
C SER A 72 13.73 18.44 -15.22
N TYR A 73 14.49 17.52 -15.83
CA TYR A 73 13.94 16.30 -16.40
C TYR A 73 13.25 15.44 -15.33
N ALA A 74 13.89 15.22 -14.18
CA ALA A 74 13.28 14.46 -13.08
C ALA A 74 11.94 15.07 -12.62
N GLY A 75 11.85 16.41 -12.55
CA GLY A 75 10.61 17.12 -12.24
C GLY A 75 9.53 17.00 -13.33
N TRP A 76 9.91 16.94 -14.61
CA TRP A 76 8.96 16.69 -15.70
C TRP A 76 8.45 15.25 -15.73
N VAL A 77 9.30 14.29 -15.37
CA VAL A 77 8.91 12.88 -15.24
C VAL A 77 7.93 12.71 -14.09
N ARG A 78 8.14 13.41 -12.95
CA ARG A 78 7.33 13.29 -11.73
C ARG A 78 6.94 14.65 -11.14
N ALA A 79 5.64 14.95 -11.15
CA ALA A 79 5.11 16.24 -10.68
C ALA A 79 5.25 16.44 -9.15
N ASP A 80 5.16 15.37 -8.36
CA ASP A 80 5.39 15.40 -6.91
C ASP A 80 6.83 15.78 -6.56
N PHE A 81 7.80 15.17 -7.25
CA PHE A 81 9.22 15.52 -7.10
C PHE A 81 9.50 16.98 -7.45
N GLN A 82 8.87 17.52 -8.50
CA GLN A 82 8.99 18.95 -8.84
C GLN A 82 8.52 19.86 -7.71
N LEU A 83 7.43 19.49 -7.02
CA LEU A 83 6.92 20.25 -5.87
C LEU A 83 7.84 20.16 -4.66
N ASP A 84 8.39 18.98 -4.37
CA ASP A 84 9.33 18.78 -3.27
C ASP A 84 10.60 19.64 -3.44
N VAL A 85 11.17 19.67 -4.65
CA VAL A 85 12.33 20.51 -4.97
C VAL A 85 11.99 22.00 -4.82
N ASN A 86 10.83 22.42 -5.31
CA ASN A 86 10.38 23.81 -5.18
C ASN A 86 10.18 24.19 -3.70
N GLN A 87 9.59 23.31 -2.91
CA GLN A 87 9.34 23.54 -1.48
C GLN A 87 10.66 23.62 -0.71
N ALA A 88 11.62 22.73 -0.99
CA ALA A 88 12.95 22.77 -0.39
C ALA A 88 13.68 24.09 -0.67
N PHE A 89 13.56 24.63 -1.89
CA PHE A 89 14.12 25.94 -2.23
C PHE A 89 13.45 27.09 -1.48
N ILE A 90 12.12 27.07 -1.34
CA ILE A 90 11.37 28.07 -0.58
C ILE A 90 11.76 28.02 0.90
N ASP A 91 11.84 26.83 1.47
CA ASP A 91 12.20 26.63 2.88
C ASP A 91 13.62 27.13 3.18
N PHE A 92 14.57 26.85 2.28
CA PHE A 92 15.92 27.40 2.34
C PHE A 92 15.94 28.93 2.34
N LYS A 93 15.23 29.56 1.39
CA LYS A 93 15.17 31.02 1.28
C LYS A 93 14.49 31.66 2.49
N SER A 94 13.53 30.96 3.10
CA SER A 94 12.81 31.43 4.28
C SER A 94 13.59 31.26 5.59
N GLY A 95 14.79 30.68 5.55
CA GLY A 95 15.62 30.41 6.74
C GLY A 95 15.05 29.32 7.64
N LYS A 96 14.02 28.58 7.19
CA LYS A 96 13.41 27.46 7.93
C LYS A 96 14.26 26.19 7.90
N SER A 97 15.36 26.18 7.14
CA SER A 97 16.22 25.03 6.98
C SER A 97 17.69 25.47 6.95
N SER A 98 18.49 25.00 7.90
CA SER A 98 19.93 24.90 7.70
C SER A 98 20.16 23.73 6.73
N ILE A 99 20.17 24.00 5.42
CA ILE A 99 20.60 22.99 4.46
C ILE A 99 22.10 22.78 4.70
N ASP A 100 22.43 21.70 5.39
CA ASP A 100 23.78 21.17 5.37
C ASP A 100 24.03 20.65 3.95
N LEU A 101 24.76 21.44 3.15
CA LEU A 101 25.12 21.10 1.77
C LEU A 101 25.87 19.75 1.69
N GLY A 102 26.45 19.26 2.79
CA GLY A 102 27.06 17.93 2.87
C GLY A 102 26.06 16.76 2.85
N ASN A 103 24.77 17.01 3.14
CA ASN A 103 23.71 16.00 3.21
C ASN A 103 22.72 16.03 2.04
N MET A 104 23.00 16.82 1.00
CA MET A 104 22.13 16.87 -0.17
C MET A 104 22.21 15.52 -0.92
N PRO A 105 21.09 14.81 -1.14
CA PRO A 105 21.12 13.48 -1.73
C PRO A 105 21.66 13.57 -3.15
N SER A 106 22.77 12.86 -3.40
CA SER A 106 23.33 12.79 -4.75
C SER A 106 22.33 12.15 -5.73
N LEU A 107 22.55 12.36 -7.03
CA LEU A 107 21.72 11.76 -8.09
C LEU A 107 21.52 10.24 -7.92
N LYS A 108 22.51 9.53 -7.33
CA LYS A 108 22.43 8.10 -7.01
C LYS A 108 21.47 7.81 -5.85
N HIS A 109 21.43 8.67 -4.83
CA HIS A 109 20.48 8.56 -3.72
C HIS A 109 19.04 8.79 -4.18
N LEU A 110 18.81 9.70 -5.14
CA LEU A 110 17.48 9.90 -5.73
C LEU A 110 16.99 8.63 -6.45
N THR A 111 17.85 7.98 -7.23
CA THR A 111 17.49 6.71 -7.90
C THR A 111 17.17 5.60 -6.91
N GLY A 112 17.94 5.47 -5.82
CA GLY A 112 17.64 4.51 -4.76
C GLY A 112 16.30 4.79 -4.08
N ARG A 113 16.01 6.07 -3.80
CA ARG A 113 14.74 6.49 -3.18
C ARG A 113 13.53 6.22 -4.05
N PHE A 114 13.64 6.35 -5.38
CA PHE A 114 12.56 5.96 -6.29
C PHE A 114 12.29 4.44 -6.26
N GLU A 115 13.33 3.63 -6.22
CA GLU A 115 13.21 2.17 -6.11
C GLU A 115 12.58 1.76 -4.76
N GLU A 116 13.00 2.40 -3.66
CA GLU A 116 12.42 2.22 -2.33
C GLU A 116 10.94 2.55 -2.30
N LEU A 117 10.54 3.71 -2.83
CA LEU A 117 9.14 4.12 -2.90
C LEU A 117 8.31 3.16 -3.74
N ARG A 118 8.83 2.69 -4.89
CA ARG A 118 8.15 1.68 -5.71
C ARG A 118 7.94 0.38 -4.93
N ASN A 119 8.97 -0.09 -4.23
CA ASN A 119 8.88 -1.29 -3.40
C ASN A 119 7.94 -1.12 -2.21
N MET A 120 7.79 0.09 -1.67
CA MET A 120 6.78 0.40 -0.65
C MET A 120 5.37 0.31 -1.23
N VAL A 121 5.11 1.00 -2.34
CA VAL A 121 3.79 0.98 -3.01
C VAL A 121 3.37 -0.44 -3.38
N ALA A 122 4.28 -1.23 -3.98
CA ALA A 122 3.99 -2.61 -4.35
C ALA A 122 3.70 -3.52 -3.14
N ARG A 123 4.36 -3.25 -1.99
CA ARG A 123 4.07 -3.97 -0.74
C ARG A 123 2.70 -3.58 -0.17
N ASP A 124 2.38 -2.29 -0.17
CA ASP A 124 1.10 -1.80 0.33
C ASP A 124 -0.08 -2.34 -0.51
N GLU A 125 0.04 -2.36 -1.84
CA GLU A 125 -0.96 -2.94 -2.76
C GLU A 125 -1.14 -4.45 -2.55
N LYS A 126 -0.04 -5.18 -2.30
CA LYS A 126 -0.09 -6.60 -2.00
C LYS A 126 -0.81 -6.85 -0.66
N GLN A 127 -0.44 -6.10 0.37
CA GLN A 127 -1.02 -6.22 1.71
C GLN A 127 -2.52 -5.94 1.70
N GLU A 128 -2.96 -4.86 1.05
CA GLU A 128 -4.38 -4.49 0.93
C GLU A 128 -5.25 -5.66 0.44
N ALA A 129 -4.75 -6.38 -0.54
CA ALA A 129 -5.53 -7.41 -1.18
C ALA A 129 -5.60 -8.74 -0.44
N GLU A 130 -4.52 -9.10 0.26
CA GLU A 130 -4.54 -10.22 1.20
C GLU A 130 -5.61 -9.97 2.28
N LEU A 131 -5.68 -8.74 2.80
CA LEU A 131 -6.69 -8.34 3.78
C LEU A 131 -8.12 -8.46 3.23
N LEU A 132 -8.37 -8.01 1.99
CA LEU A 132 -9.69 -8.14 1.34
C LEU A 132 -10.10 -9.61 1.17
N THR A 133 -9.15 -10.48 0.82
CA THR A 133 -9.39 -11.92 0.68
C THR A 133 -9.78 -12.53 2.02
N VAL A 134 -9.05 -12.18 3.09
CA VAL A 134 -9.36 -12.60 4.46
C VAL A 134 -10.77 -12.16 4.88
N CYS A 135 -11.11 -10.88 4.67
CA CYS A 135 -12.44 -10.35 4.97
C CYS A 135 -13.55 -11.08 4.18
N SER A 136 -13.28 -11.49 2.93
CA SER A 136 -14.25 -12.23 2.12
C SER A 136 -14.65 -13.58 2.70
N LEU A 137 -13.73 -14.28 3.38
CA LEU A 137 -14.01 -15.55 4.05
C LEU A 137 -15.06 -15.39 5.16
N ILE A 138 -15.03 -14.26 5.87
CA ILE A 138 -16.00 -13.96 6.93
C ILE A 138 -17.40 -13.67 6.35
N MET A 139 -17.44 -12.94 5.23
CA MET A 139 -18.68 -12.51 4.58
C MET A 139 -19.50 -13.66 3.98
N ASN A 140 -18.89 -14.79 3.64
CA ASN A 140 -19.57 -15.92 3.01
C ASN A 140 -20.66 -16.59 3.87
N ALA A 141 -20.80 -16.23 5.16
CA ALA A 141 -21.67 -16.92 6.11
C ALA A 141 -23.08 -16.31 6.36
N ARG A 142 -23.41 -15.08 5.92
CA ARG A 142 -24.77 -14.49 6.15
C ARG A 142 -25.36 -13.67 5.00
N LYS A 143 -26.69 -13.73 4.87
CA LYS A 143 -27.49 -12.99 3.86
C LYS A 143 -27.62 -11.47 4.11
N LYS A 144 -27.35 -10.96 5.34
CA LYS A 144 -27.66 -9.57 5.75
C LYS A 144 -26.44 -8.63 5.94
N THR A 145 -25.22 -9.14 6.22
CA THR A 145 -23.98 -8.34 6.36
C THR A 145 -23.03 -8.67 5.22
N LYS A 146 -23.36 -8.22 4.01
CA LYS A 146 -22.64 -8.58 2.78
C LYS A 146 -21.65 -7.50 2.34
N GLY A 147 -20.84 -6.96 3.25
CA GLY A 147 -19.88 -5.94 2.83
C GLY A 147 -18.67 -5.87 3.74
N VAL A 148 -17.52 -5.56 3.12
CA VAL A 148 -16.30 -5.16 3.80
C VAL A 148 -16.44 -3.68 4.12
N HIS A 149 -16.23 -3.32 5.37
CA HIS A 149 -16.19 -1.94 5.80
C HIS A 149 -14.77 -1.42 5.73
N ILE A 150 -14.57 -0.36 4.93
CA ILE A 150 -13.27 0.28 4.74
C ILE A 150 -13.39 1.67 5.35
N THR A 151 -12.65 1.88 6.44
CA THR A 151 -12.55 3.16 7.14
C THR A 151 -11.22 3.83 6.80
N PRO A 152 -10.91 5.03 7.31
CA PRO A 152 -9.60 5.65 7.13
C PRO A 152 -8.42 4.85 7.71
N LYS A 153 -8.67 3.96 8.68
CA LYS A 153 -7.62 3.23 9.41
C LYS A 153 -7.71 1.72 9.23
N TYR A 154 -8.93 1.21 9.22
CA TYR A 154 -9.21 -0.21 9.31
C TYR A 154 -10.01 -0.74 8.12
N ILE A 155 -9.75 -2.01 7.82
CA ILE A 155 -10.62 -2.89 7.05
C ILE A 155 -11.31 -3.86 8.02
N GLU A 156 -12.63 -3.99 7.87
CA GLU A 156 -13.48 -4.68 8.84
C GLU A 156 -14.47 -5.61 8.14
N ALA A 157 -14.71 -6.77 8.74
CA ALA A 157 -15.68 -7.76 8.25
C ALA A 157 -16.40 -8.45 9.42
N THR A 158 -17.70 -8.65 9.31
CA THR A 158 -18.48 -9.41 10.31
C THR A 158 -19.65 -10.15 9.67
N ASN A 159 -19.93 -11.35 10.19
CA ASN A 159 -21.18 -12.08 9.94
C ASN A 159 -22.12 -12.07 11.16
N GLY A 160 -21.79 -11.27 12.19
CA GLY A 160 -22.51 -11.19 13.46
C GLY A 160 -22.30 -12.36 14.44
N HIS A 161 -21.55 -13.39 14.06
CA HIS A 161 -21.05 -14.43 14.96
C HIS A 161 -19.53 -14.35 15.14
N VAL A 162 -18.83 -13.79 14.16
CA VAL A 162 -17.45 -13.39 14.28
C VAL A 162 -17.28 -11.98 13.74
N ALA A 163 -16.25 -11.28 14.21
CA ALA A 163 -15.81 -10.02 13.62
C ALA A 163 -14.30 -10.01 13.47
N LEU A 164 -13.83 -9.34 12.42
CA LEU A 164 -12.44 -9.09 12.15
C LEU A 164 -12.25 -7.62 11.84
N ARG A 165 -11.20 -7.05 12.43
CA ARG A 165 -10.67 -5.73 12.11
C ARG A 165 -9.17 -5.85 11.89
N MET A 166 -8.65 -5.20 10.85
CA MET A 166 -7.23 -5.13 10.53
C MET A 166 -6.87 -3.71 10.12
N GLU A 167 -5.64 -3.27 10.42
CA GLU A 167 -5.09 -2.02 9.90
C GLU A 167 -4.60 -2.23 8.46
N HIS A 168 -5.06 -1.42 7.51
CA HIS A 168 -4.66 -1.57 6.11
C HIS A 168 -3.51 -0.65 5.67
N GLY A 169 -3.09 0.32 6.50
CA GLY A 169 -2.00 1.25 6.19
C GLY A 169 -2.29 2.31 5.11
N ILE A 170 -3.30 2.10 4.26
CA ILE A 170 -3.73 3.03 3.21
C ILE A 170 -4.18 4.38 3.76
N LYS A 171 -3.63 5.47 3.22
CA LYS A 171 -4.09 6.84 3.50
C LYS A 171 -5.35 7.14 2.69
N THR A 172 -6.52 6.88 3.28
CA THR A 172 -7.82 7.16 2.68
C THR A 172 -8.70 7.96 3.64
N ARG A 173 -9.60 8.79 3.08
CA ARG A 173 -10.68 9.44 3.84
C ARG A 173 -12.02 8.72 3.65
N LYS A 174 -12.03 7.61 2.91
CA LYS A 174 -13.23 6.84 2.63
C LYS A 174 -13.67 6.13 3.90
N ASP A 175 -14.98 6.16 4.12
CA ASP A 175 -15.69 5.39 5.13
C ASP A 175 -16.89 4.78 4.41
N ILE A 176 -16.70 3.56 3.91
CA ILE A 176 -17.60 2.93 2.93
C ILE A 176 -17.78 1.44 3.20
N ILE A 177 -18.94 0.91 2.80
CA ILE A 177 -19.21 -0.52 2.82
C ILE A 177 -19.20 -1.03 1.38
N VAL A 178 -18.27 -1.93 1.09
CA VAL A 178 -18.07 -2.54 -0.23
C VAL A 178 -18.60 -3.97 -0.23
N LYS A 179 -19.64 -4.22 -1.02
CA LYS A 179 -20.20 -5.55 -1.26
C LYS A 179 -19.62 -6.15 -2.54
N PHE A 180 -19.11 -7.37 -2.45
CA PHE A 180 -18.72 -8.16 -3.61
C PHE A 180 -19.90 -8.99 -4.12
N ASP A 181 -20.16 -8.94 -5.42
CA ASP A 181 -21.16 -9.77 -6.10
C ASP A 181 -20.52 -10.98 -6.77
N GLY A 182 -19.78 -11.74 -5.98
CA GLY A 182 -19.01 -12.88 -6.41
C GLY A 182 -17.99 -13.24 -5.34
N ALA A 183 -17.43 -14.44 -5.45
CA ALA A 183 -16.31 -14.85 -4.63
C ALA A 183 -15.02 -14.24 -5.18
N VAL A 184 -14.12 -13.81 -4.28
CA VAL A 184 -12.73 -13.52 -4.65
C VAL A 184 -12.08 -14.84 -5.10
N PRO A 185 -11.49 -14.91 -6.30
CA PRO A 185 -10.87 -16.14 -6.79
C PRO A 185 -9.82 -16.67 -5.81
N ALA A 186 -9.83 -17.97 -5.54
CA ALA A 186 -8.89 -18.58 -4.59
C ALA A 186 -7.42 -18.41 -5.00
N LYS A 187 -7.10 -18.16 -6.28
CA LYS A 187 -5.75 -17.88 -6.78
C LYS A 187 -5.36 -16.40 -6.74
N ALA A 188 -6.28 -15.52 -6.35
CA ALA A 188 -6.00 -14.10 -6.24
C ALA A 188 -5.00 -13.89 -5.10
N GLU A 189 -3.93 -13.19 -5.44
CA GLU A 189 -2.99 -12.59 -4.51
C GLU A 189 -3.40 -11.14 -4.28
N THR A 190 -3.66 -10.41 -5.38
CA THR A 190 -4.11 -9.02 -5.31
C THR A 190 -5.56 -8.80 -5.78
N THR A 191 -6.27 -7.85 -5.17
CA THR A 191 -7.64 -7.45 -5.46
C THR A 191 -7.73 -5.94 -5.39
N GLU A 192 -7.77 -5.29 -6.53
CA GLU A 192 -7.84 -3.83 -6.67
C GLU A 192 -9.30 -3.37 -6.75
N LEU A 193 -9.69 -2.39 -5.93
CA LEU A 193 -11.05 -1.83 -5.93
C LEU A 193 -11.13 -0.58 -6.81
N VAL A 194 -11.83 -0.69 -7.93
CA VAL A 194 -12.02 0.40 -8.88
C VAL A 194 -13.39 1.02 -8.70
N PHE A 195 -13.44 2.28 -8.26
CA PHE A 195 -14.68 3.02 -7.97
C PHE A 195 -15.04 4.00 -9.10
N ASN A 196 -15.17 3.49 -10.33
CA ASN A 196 -15.62 4.27 -11.48
C ASN A 196 -17.16 4.21 -11.62
N LYS A 197 -17.72 4.65 -12.77
CA LYS A 197 -19.18 4.59 -13.06
C LYS A 197 -19.77 3.19 -12.86
N GLU A 198 -18.98 2.14 -13.13
CA GLU A 198 -19.30 0.75 -12.85
C GLU A 198 -18.24 0.19 -11.90
N PRO A 199 -18.52 0.15 -10.59
CA PRO A 199 -17.54 -0.32 -9.62
C PRO A 199 -17.24 -1.81 -9.81
N LEU A 200 -15.95 -2.15 -9.82
CA LEU A 200 -15.50 -3.52 -9.94
C LEU A 200 -14.24 -3.78 -9.09
N ALA A 201 -14.03 -5.04 -8.77
CA ALA A 201 -12.80 -5.56 -8.19
C ALA A 201 -12.01 -6.30 -9.28
N VAL A 202 -10.73 -5.98 -9.43
CA VAL A 202 -9.80 -6.66 -10.34
C VAL A 202 -8.94 -7.62 -9.53
N HIS A 203 -9.01 -8.91 -9.85
CA HIS A 203 -8.22 -9.94 -9.16
C HIS A 203 -7.00 -10.31 -9.96
N ARG A 204 -5.84 -10.35 -9.32
CA ARG A 204 -4.55 -10.69 -9.93
C ARG A 204 -3.84 -11.78 -9.13
N ASP A 205 -3.05 -12.58 -9.83
CA ASP A 205 -2.18 -13.58 -9.20
C ASP A 205 -0.87 -12.96 -8.65
N ALA A 206 0.00 -13.81 -8.11
CA ALA A 206 1.30 -13.43 -7.56
C ALA A 206 2.26 -12.79 -8.60
N HIS A 207 1.99 -12.93 -9.89
CA HIS A 207 2.76 -12.30 -10.96
C HIS A 207 2.13 -10.98 -11.43
N GLY A 208 1.06 -10.52 -10.79
CA GLY A 208 0.29 -9.33 -11.18
C GLY A 208 -0.60 -9.57 -12.41
N LEU A 209 -0.67 -10.79 -12.92
CA LEU A 209 -1.52 -11.11 -14.07
C LEU A 209 -2.97 -11.14 -13.61
N ARG A 210 -3.83 -10.45 -14.36
CA ARG A 210 -5.27 -10.45 -14.08
C ARG A 210 -5.86 -11.83 -14.32
N ILE A 211 -6.48 -12.39 -13.29
CA ILE A 211 -7.13 -13.70 -13.32
C ILE A 211 -8.66 -13.63 -13.24
N GLY A 212 -9.24 -12.45 -12.94
CA GLY A 212 -10.68 -12.30 -12.91
C GLY A 212 -11.16 -10.90 -12.53
N PHE A 213 -12.47 -10.74 -12.59
CA PHE A 213 -13.19 -9.54 -12.15
C PHE A 213 -14.40 -9.94 -11.31
N THR A 214 -14.72 -9.13 -10.31
CA THR A 214 -15.96 -9.25 -9.53
C THR A 214 -16.66 -7.90 -9.50
N ALA A 215 -17.95 -7.85 -9.82
CA ALA A 215 -18.73 -6.63 -9.64
C ALA A 215 -18.80 -6.27 -8.15
N ILE A 216 -18.65 -4.99 -7.81
CA ILE A 216 -18.81 -4.51 -6.43
C ILE A 216 -19.93 -3.47 -6.36
N ARG A 217 -20.60 -3.40 -5.20
CA ARG A 217 -21.58 -2.35 -4.90
C ARG A 217 -21.19 -1.63 -3.63
N LEU A 218 -21.33 -0.31 -3.63
CA LEU A 218 -21.30 0.49 -2.42
C LEU A 218 -22.66 0.36 -1.74
N LEU A 219 -22.66 0.00 -0.45
CA LEU A 219 -23.89 -0.06 0.34
C LEU A 219 -24.04 1.22 1.14
N ASP A 220 -25.20 1.88 0.98
CA ASP A 220 -25.61 2.99 1.82
C ASP A 220 -26.30 2.43 3.08
N ALA A 221 -25.49 2.02 4.05
CA ALA A 221 -25.95 1.45 5.30
C ALA A 221 -24.98 1.80 6.44
N ARG A 222 -25.47 1.71 7.68
CA ARG A 222 -24.61 1.85 8.86
C ARG A 222 -23.96 0.50 9.18
N TYR A 223 -22.63 0.45 9.19
CA TYR A 223 -21.91 -0.74 9.59
C TYR A 223 -21.98 -0.95 11.12
N PRO A 224 -21.98 -2.20 11.62
CA PRO A 224 -21.91 -2.46 13.06
C PRO A 224 -20.66 -1.83 13.69
N ASP A 225 -20.84 -1.18 14.83
CA ASP A 225 -19.74 -0.62 15.61
C ASP A 225 -18.93 -1.75 16.27
N LEU A 226 -17.74 -2.04 15.74
CA LEU A 226 -16.88 -3.09 16.25
C LEU A 226 -16.18 -2.73 17.57
N ASP A 227 -16.11 -1.45 17.96
CA ASP A 227 -15.56 -1.07 19.27
C ASP A 227 -16.43 -1.57 20.42
N ARG A 228 -17.73 -1.79 20.16
CA ARG A 228 -18.67 -2.40 21.12
C ARG A 228 -18.56 -3.91 21.21
N VAL A 229 -17.95 -4.54 20.22
CA VAL A 229 -17.92 -5.99 20.04
C VAL A 229 -16.55 -6.57 20.41
N ILE A 230 -15.48 -5.85 20.10
CA ILE A 230 -14.10 -6.29 20.34
C ILE A 230 -13.74 -5.98 21.80
N PRO A 231 -13.54 -7.01 22.65
CA PRO A 231 -13.19 -6.77 24.04
C PRO A 231 -11.79 -6.17 24.18
N THR A 232 -11.63 -5.31 25.17
CA THR A 232 -10.35 -4.68 25.55
C THR A 232 -9.73 -5.29 26.80
N THR A 233 -10.47 -6.10 27.54
CA THR A 233 -10.04 -6.80 28.76
C THR A 233 -9.98 -8.30 28.53
N VAL A 234 -9.20 -8.98 29.38
CA VAL A 234 -9.10 -10.44 29.39
C VAL A 234 -9.44 -10.95 30.78
N ASP A 235 -10.24 -12.00 30.83
CA ASP A 235 -10.55 -12.79 32.02
C ASP A 235 -10.10 -14.23 31.78
N GLU A 236 -8.90 -14.57 32.27
CA GLU A 236 -8.32 -15.91 32.08
C GLU A 236 -8.98 -16.98 32.96
N SER A 237 -9.95 -16.63 33.82
CA SER A 237 -10.66 -17.57 34.68
C SER A 237 -11.83 -18.28 33.99
N VAL A 238 -12.23 -17.81 32.81
CA VAL A 238 -13.39 -18.30 32.06
C VAL A 238 -13.00 -18.80 30.68
N ILE A 239 -13.72 -19.81 30.17
CA ILE A 239 -13.58 -20.29 28.79
C ILE A 239 -14.99 -20.37 28.20
N PRO A 240 -15.46 -19.31 27.52
CA PRO A 240 -16.80 -19.30 26.95
C PRO A 240 -16.89 -20.35 25.84
N PRO A 241 -17.98 -21.12 25.77
CA PRO A 241 -18.19 -22.02 24.66
C PRO A 241 -18.43 -21.21 23.38
N VAL A 242 -17.75 -21.63 22.32
CA VAL A 242 -17.83 -21.02 20.99
C VAL A 242 -18.15 -22.07 19.94
N GLN A 243 -18.76 -21.66 18.83
CA GLN A 243 -19.03 -22.57 17.73
C GLN A 243 -17.73 -23.00 17.05
N GLY A 244 -17.44 -24.30 17.05
CA GLY A 244 -16.17 -24.86 16.56
C GLY A 244 -15.84 -24.53 15.11
N GLU A 245 -16.85 -24.33 14.25
CA GLU A 245 -16.63 -23.90 12.86
C GLU A 245 -15.83 -22.60 12.76
N TYR A 246 -16.08 -21.64 13.66
CA TYR A 246 -15.39 -20.36 13.67
C TYR A 246 -13.93 -20.46 14.14
N MET A 247 -13.57 -21.54 14.84
CA MET A 247 -12.18 -21.84 15.19
C MET A 247 -11.34 -22.22 13.97
N SER A 248 -11.96 -22.57 12.84
CA SER A 248 -11.24 -22.83 11.58
C SER A 248 -10.80 -21.57 10.85
N TYR A 249 -11.37 -20.40 11.20
CA TYR A 249 -11.13 -19.15 10.47
C TYR A 249 -9.67 -18.70 10.51
N PRO A 250 -8.97 -18.69 11.67
CA PRO A 250 -7.54 -18.40 11.74
C PRO A 250 -6.70 -19.11 10.67
N ALA A 251 -6.86 -20.43 10.55
CA ALA A 251 -6.13 -21.23 9.57
C ALA A 251 -6.54 -20.90 8.13
N LYS A 252 -7.83 -20.66 7.87
CA LYS A 252 -8.33 -20.28 6.54
C LYS A 252 -7.87 -18.88 6.11
N MET A 253 -7.79 -17.95 7.05
CA MET A 253 -7.45 -16.55 6.82
C MET A 253 -5.94 -16.36 6.69
N PHE A 254 -5.15 -16.96 7.59
CA PHE A 254 -3.72 -16.66 7.73
C PHE A 254 -2.80 -17.85 7.40
N GLY A 255 -3.35 -19.02 7.06
CA GLY A 255 -2.59 -20.24 6.84
C GLY A 255 -2.09 -20.46 5.41
N ARG A 256 -2.23 -19.47 4.52
CA ARG A 256 -1.84 -19.62 3.11
C ARG A 256 -0.33 -19.68 2.94
N ASP A 257 0.40 -18.83 3.67
CA ASP A 257 1.86 -18.74 3.63
C ASP A 257 2.54 -19.37 4.85
N SER A 258 1.79 -19.65 5.91
CA SER A 258 2.33 -20.28 7.13
C SER A 258 1.91 -21.75 7.24
N LYS A 259 2.88 -22.61 7.57
CA LYS A 259 2.63 -24.02 7.89
C LYS A 259 1.80 -24.21 9.17
N MET A 260 1.73 -23.19 10.03
CA MET A 260 1.01 -23.24 11.30
C MET A 260 0.51 -21.83 11.68
N VAL A 261 -0.78 -21.70 11.95
CA VAL A 261 -1.36 -20.48 12.53
C VAL A 261 -1.58 -20.72 14.01
N SER A 262 -0.73 -20.13 14.85
CA SER A 262 -0.87 -20.23 16.29
C SER A 262 -1.88 -19.21 16.82
N VAL A 263 -2.69 -19.62 17.80
CA VAL A 263 -3.74 -18.77 18.38
C VAL A 263 -3.76 -18.93 19.89
N LYS A 264 -3.75 -17.82 20.62
CA LYS A 264 -4.06 -17.78 22.06
C LYS A 264 -5.48 -17.24 22.26
N LEU A 265 -6.28 -17.94 23.06
CA LEU A 265 -7.60 -17.45 23.46
C LEU A 265 -7.46 -16.33 24.50
N ALA A 266 -8.24 -15.27 24.32
CA ALA A 266 -8.35 -14.14 25.22
C ALA A 266 -9.83 -13.84 25.48
N PRO A 267 -10.49 -14.64 26.34
CA PRO A 267 -11.88 -14.41 26.73
C PRO A 267 -12.00 -13.20 27.64
N SER A 268 -13.18 -12.60 27.70
CA SER A 268 -13.47 -11.38 28.48
C SER A 268 -14.68 -11.58 29.41
N GLY A 269 -15.11 -12.83 29.62
CA GLY A 269 -16.34 -13.19 30.32
C GLY A 269 -17.02 -14.41 29.69
N GLU A 270 -17.96 -15.04 30.42
CA GLU A 270 -18.68 -16.23 29.95
C GLU A 270 -19.68 -15.94 28.82
N THR A 271 -20.20 -14.71 28.76
CA THR A 271 -21.21 -14.30 27.77
C THR A 271 -20.71 -13.20 26.82
N THR A 272 -19.43 -12.88 26.86
CA THR A 272 -18.80 -11.87 26.00
C THR A 272 -17.98 -12.54 24.89
N ALA A 273 -17.66 -11.78 23.85
CA ALA A 273 -16.87 -12.30 22.74
C ALA A 273 -15.49 -12.79 23.22
N CYS A 274 -15.02 -13.90 22.67
CA CYS A 274 -13.67 -14.39 22.88
C CYS A 274 -12.76 -13.83 21.78
N ARG A 275 -11.73 -13.07 22.17
CA ARG A 275 -10.73 -12.58 21.22
C ARG A 275 -9.68 -13.66 20.98
N LEU A 276 -9.25 -13.78 19.74
CA LEU A 276 -8.15 -14.64 19.35
C LEU A 276 -6.92 -13.77 19.12
N LEU A 277 -5.85 -14.07 19.85
CA LEU A 277 -4.56 -13.40 19.73
C LEU A 277 -3.65 -14.22 18.82
N PHE A 278 -2.91 -13.52 17.98
CA PHE A 278 -2.01 -14.11 16.98
C PHE A 278 -0.55 -13.78 17.31
N ASP A 279 0.36 -14.57 16.76
CA ASP A 279 1.79 -14.29 16.86
C ASP A 279 2.21 -13.03 16.07
N ASN A 280 3.43 -12.55 16.33
CA ASN A 280 3.96 -11.34 15.70
C ASN A 280 4.04 -11.44 14.18
N THR A 281 4.22 -12.63 13.62
CA THR A 281 4.31 -12.82 12.16
C THR A 281 2.98 -12.46 11.51
N VAL A 282 1.89 -13.03 12.02
CA VAL A 282 0.53 -12.71 11.57
C VAL A 282 0.20 -11.24 11.83
N CYS A 283 0.57 -10.71 13.00
CA CYS A 283 0.32 -9.31 13.33
C CYS A 283 1.04 -8.32 12.40
N THR A 284 2.29 -8.60 12.03
CA THR A 284 3.04 -7.75 11.10
C THR A 284 2.50 -7.87 9.67
N GLN A 285 2.18 -9.08 9.21
CA GLN A 285 1.71 -9.29 7.83
C GLN A 285 0.29 -8.74 7.61
N PHE A 286 -0.62 -8.95 8.55
CA PHE A 286 -2.05 -8.66 8.38
C PHE A 286 -2.54 -7.44 9.17
N GLY A 287 -1.65 -6.53 9.55
CA GLY A 287 -2.05 -5.26 10.18
C GLY A 287 -2.72 -5.44 11.53
N ASN A 288 -2.08 -6.20 12.43
CA ASN A 288 -2.52 -6.47 13.80
C ASN A 288 -4.00 -6.92 13.89
N PRO A 289 -4.34 -8.10 13.37
CA PRO A 289 -5.72 -8.55 13.27
C PRO A 289 -6.38 -8.68 14.64
N GLN A 290 -7.56 -8.08 14.77
CA GLN A 290 -8.44 -8.21 15.92
C GLN A 290 -9.60 -9.12 15.51
N PHE A 291 -9.43 -10.42 15.75
CA PHE A 291 -10.46 -11.43 15.46
C PHE A 291 -11.18 -11.83 16.73
N VAL A 292 -12.51 -11.84 16.68
CA VAL A 292 -13.35 -12.22 17.81
C VAL A 292 -14.43 -13.22 17.39
N VAL A 293 -14.71 -14.16 18.28
CA VAL A 293 -15.77 -15.16 18.14
C VAL A 293 -16.81 -14.94 19.22
N MET A 294 -18.07 -14.82 18.82
CA MET A 294 -19.18 -14.66 19.76
C MET A 294 -19.43 -15.97 20.51
N PRO A 295 -19.76 -15.92 21.80
CA PRO A 295 -20.09 -17.11 22.57
C PRO A 295 -21.42 -17.67 22.12
N ILE A 296 -21.61 -18.97 22.34
CA ILE A 296 -22.93 -19.60 22.22
C ILE A 296 -23.64 -19.57 23.56
N ARG A 297 -24.98 -19.51 23.52
CA ARG A 297 -25.78 -19.67 24.74
C ARG A 297 -25.63 -21.11 25.22
N PHE A 298 -25.38 -21.27 26.51
CA PHE A 298 -25.22 -22.58 27.13
C PHE A 298 -25.74 -22.59 28.56
N LYS A 299 -25.90 -23.80 29.09
CA LYS A 299 -26.02 -24.07 30.51
C LYS A 299 -24.81 -24.89 30.96
N GLN A 300 -24.44 -24.77 32.23
CA GLN A 300 -23.29 -25.49 32.78
C GLN A 300 -23.40 -27.02 32.63
N GLU A 301 -24.62 -27.56 32.66
CA GLU A 301 -24.93 -28.98 32.43
C GLU A 301 -24.62 -29.46 31.00
N ASP A 302 -24.53 -28.56 30.02
CA ASP A 302 -24.25 -28.91 28.62
C ASP A 302 -22.79 -29.36 28.39
N TYR A 303 -21.89 -29.02 29.32
CA TYR A 303 -20.46 -29.34 29.26
C TYR A 303 -20.05 -30.15 30.50
N PRO A 304 -20.33 -31.47 30.52
CA PRO A 304 -19.83 -32.32 31.60
C PRO A 304 -18.31 -32.23 31.61
N GLY A 305 -17.76 -31.83 32.77
CA GLY A 305 -16.31 -31.76 32.96
C GLY A 305 -15.65 -33.12 32.69
N PRO A 306 -14.32 -33.14 32.44
CA PRO A 306 -13.60 -34.39 32.27
C PRO A 306 -13.89 -35.33 33.45
N SER A 307 -14.20 -36.60 33.14
CA SER A 307 -14.38 -37.63 34.15
C SER A 307 -13.11 -37.70 35.01
N GLN A 308 -13.27 -37.60 36.32
CA GLN A 308 -12.17 -37.75 37.29
C GLN A 308 -11.59 -39.16 37.24
#